data_AF-A0A3A8HN57-F1
#
_entry.id   AF-A0A3A8HN57-F1
#
_cell.length_a   1.000
_cell.length_b   1.000
_cell.length_c   1.000
_cell.angle_alpha   90.00
_cell.angle_beta   90.00
_cell.angle_gamma   90.00
#
_symmetry.space_group_name_H-M   'P 1'
#
loop_
_entity.id
_entity.type
_entity.pdbx_description
1 polymer ?
#
loop_
_entity_poly.entity_id
_entity_poly.type
_entity_poly.pdbx_seq_one_letter_code
_entity_poly.pdbx_strand_id
1 'polypeptide(L)'
;MRKLGIPTGLKIDGSFVFDGGQRRFKIQEGRAPLLRMVDDMGQLPAGTLLFGHILWGEYIYGRFTEARTEKGVRYPVCIEMLDGFGIEHGMPVLSGSTNETAIIMSTVYLRAVDQFE
;
A
#
# COMPACT_ATOMS: atom_id res chain seq x y z
N MET A 1 -10.79 -8.23 -8.22
CA MET A 1 -9.49 -8.88 -8.53
C MET A 1 -9.53 -9.77 -9.78
N ARG A 2 -10.37 -10.82 -9.85
CA ARG A 2 -10.43 -11.76 -11.01
C ARG A 2 -10.53 -11.13 -12.40
N LYS A 3 -11.42 -10.13 -12.60
CA LYS A 3 -11.59 -9.44 -13.90
C LYS A 3 -10.32 -8.72 -14.38
N LEU A 4 -9.46 -8.31 -13.44
CA LEU A 4 -8.17 -7.68 -13.71
C LEU A 4 -7.05 -8.72 -13.88
N GLY A 5 -7.35 -10.02 -13.83
CA GLY A 5 -6.35 -11.08 -13.87
C GLY A 5 -5.43 -11.12 -12.65
N ILE A 6 -5.86 -10.56 -11.52
CA ILE A 6 -5.06 -10.49 -10.29
C ILE A 6 -5.44 -11.67 -9.38
N PRO A 7 -4.53 -12.63 -9.13
CA PRO A 7 -4.77 -13.71 -8.18
C PRO A 7 -4.64 -13.22 -6.74
N THR A 8 -5.45 -13.79 -5.85
CA THR A 8 -5.33 -13.59 -4.40
C THR A 8 -3.94 -14.01 -3.93
N GLY A 9 -3.33 -13.22 -3.06
CA GLY A 9 -1.98 -13.44 -2.55
C GLY A 9 -0.86 -12.93 -3.45
N LEU A 10 -1.14 -12.45 -4.67
CA LEU A 10 -0.11 -11.82 -5.51
C LEU A 10 0.48 -10.61 -4.77
N LYS A 11 1.81 -10.60 -4.65
CA LYS A 11 2.59 -9.54 -4.01
C LYS A 11 3.39 -8.78 -5.08
N ILE A 12 3.44 -7.44 -4.98
CA ILE A 12 4.34 -6.58 -5.76
C ILE A 12 4.94 -5.50 -4.86
N ASP A 13 5.92 -4.76 -5.37
CA ASP A 13 6.42 -3.57 -4.68
C ASP A 13 5.51 -2.35 -4.90
N GLY A 14 5.42 -1.53 -3.86
CA GLY A 14 4.76 -0.24 -3.84
C GLY A 14 5.64 0.81 -3.16
N SER A 15 5.42 2.07 -3.50
CA SER A 15 6.12 3.18 -2.86
C SER A 15 5.17 4.34 -2.62
N PHE A 16 5.24 4.92 -1.42
CA PHE A 16 4.63 6.23 -1.20
C PHE A 16 5.33 7.26 -2.09
N VAL A 17 4.55 8.20 -2.64
CA VAL A 17 5.08 9.30 -3.47
C VAL A 17 5.48 10.43 -2.54
N PHE A 18 6.77 10.79 -2.55
CA PHE A 18 7.32 11.91 -1.78
C PHE A 18 8.55 12.49 -2.49
N ASP A 19 8.84 13.75 -2.21
CA ASP A 19 10.01 14.43 -2.75
C ASP A 19 11.27 14.08 -1.95
N GLY A 20 12.38 13.80 -2.64
CA GLY A 20 13.72 13.80 -2.03
C GLY A 20 14.27 12.47 -1.51
N GLY A 21 13.74 11.31 -1.92
CA GLY A 21 14.42 10.01 -1.73
C GLY A 21 14.53 9.49 -0.28
N GLN A 22 13.84 10.10 0.69
CA GLN A 22 13.76 9.59 2.05
C GLN A 22 13.18 8.16 2.13
N ARG A 23 13.95 7.25 2.73
CA ARG A 23 13.51 5.86 2.98
C ARG A 23 12.53 5.72 4.14
N ARG A 24 12.44 6.74 5.00
CA ARG A 24 11.54 6.77 6.16
C ARG A 24 10.40 7.74 5.88
N PHE A 25 9.19 7.29 6.11
CA PHE A 25 7.97 8.03 5.78
C PHE A 25 7.12 8.21 7.02
N LYS A 26 6.70 9.45 7.28
CA LYS A 26 5.76 9.77 8.34
C LYS A 26 4.35 9.53 7.84
N ILE A 27 3.58 8.73 8.56
CA ILE A 27 2.22 8.36 8.20
C ILE A 27 1.28 8.55 9.38
N GLN A 28 0.07 8.99 9.09
CA GLN A 28 -0.99 9.21 10.06
C GLN A 28 -2.14 8.23 9.79
N GLU A 29 -2.94 7.94 10.80
CA GLU A 29 -4.17 7.19 10.63
C GLU A 29 -5.16 7.98 9.76
N GLY A 30 -6.01 7.28 9.01
CA GLY A 30 -7.04 7.88 8.18
C GLY A 30 -6.75 7.73 6.69
N ARG A 31 -6.88 8.81 5.90
CA ARG A 31 -6.71 8.72 4.45
C ARG A 31 -5.25 8.39 4.11
N ALA A 32 -5.04 7.36 3.30
CA ALA A 32 -3.70 7.01 2.86
C ALA A 32 -3.08 8.12 2.00
N PRO A 33 -1.80 8.48 2.24
CA PRO A 33 -1.01 9.26 1.31
C PRO A 33 -0.92 8.56 -0.05
N LEU A 34 -0.50 9.31 -1.06
CA LEU A 34 -0.47 8.79 -2.42
C LEU A 34 0.52 7.62 -2.53
N LEU A 35 0.00 6.44 -2.83
CA LEU A 35 0.78 5.22 -2.99
C LEU A 35 0.79 4.83 -4.46
N ARG A 36 1.97 4.48 -4.99
CA ARG A 36 2.18 4.09 -6.38
C ARG A 36 2.67 2.64 -6.45
N MET A 37 2.10 1.86 -7.36
CA MET A 37 2.60 0.53 -7.71
C MET A 37 3.94 0.67 -8.45
N VAL A 38 4.94 -0.10 -8.03
CA VAL A 38 6.26 -0.14 -8.68
C VAL A 38 6.24 -1.10 -9.86
N ASP A 39 5.56 -2.24 -9.71
CA ASP A 39 5.41 -3.26 -10.75
C ASP A 39 3.96 -3.38 -11.23
N ASP A 40 3.78 -4.12 -12.33
CA ASP A 40 2.46 -4.50 -12.83
C ASP A 40 1.76 -5.48 -11.89
N MET A 41 0.44 -5.32 -11.69
CA MET A 41 -0.40 -6.27 -10.97
C MET A 41 -1.58 -6.70 -11.87
N GLY A 42 -1.42 -7.84 -12.53
CA GLY A 42 -2.39 -8.31 -13.53
C GLY A 42 -2.49 -7.30 -14.67
N GLN A 43 -3.68 -6.77 -14.91
CA GLN A 43 -3.94 -5.73 -15.93
C GLN A 43 -3.68 -4.30 -15.44
N LEU A 44 -3.33 -4.11 -14.16
CA LEU A 44 -2.97 -2.79 -13.63
C LEU A 44 -1.48 -2.55 -13.89
N PRO A 45 -1.10 -1.55 -14.72
CA PRO A 45 0.29 -1.29 -15.02
C PRO A 45 0.99 -0.62 -13.82
N ALA A 46 2.32 -0.76 -13.77
CA ALA A 46 3.20 0.05 -12.95
C ALA A 46 2.86 1.55 -13.08
N GLY A 47 3.06 2.30 -12.00
CA GLY A 47 2.65 3.69 -11.92
C GLY A 47 1.17 3.92 -11.57
N THR A 48 0.35 2.85 -11.54
CA THR A 48 -1.02 2.93 -11.01
C THR A 48 -1.02 3.40 -9.56
N LEU A 49 -1.92 4.34 -9.26
CA LEU A 49 -2.07 4.96 -7.95
C LEU A 49 -3.14 4.22 -7.16
N LEU A 50 -2.87 3.96 -5.88
CA LEU A 50 -3.79 3.30 -4.96
C LEU A 50 -4.36 4.31 -3.96
N PHE A 51 -5.66 4.17 -3.71
CA PHE A 51 -6.42 5.02 -2.80
C PHE A 51 -7.13 4.17 -1.75
N GLY A 52 -7.09 4.64 -0.51
CA GLY A 52 -7.61 3.90 0.62
C GLY A 52 -7.29 4.55 1.95
N HIS A 53 -7.18 3.73 2.98
CA HIS A 53 -7.00 4.16 4.37
C HIS A 53 -5.83 3.47 5.05
N ILE A 54 -5.25 4.19 6.01
CA ILE A 54 -4.27 3.71 6.96
C ILE A 54 -4.97 3.49 8.29
N LEU A 55 -4.72 2.35 8.90
CA LEU A 55 -5.29 1.94 10.18
C LEU A 55 -4.15 1.61 11.14
N TRP A 56 -4.33 1.97 12.40
CA TRP A 56 -3.34 1.73 13.43
C TRP A 56 -3.72 0.53 14.29
N GLY A 57 -2.72 -0.26 14.63
CA GLY A 57 -2.82 -1.37 15.57
C GLY A 57 -1.42 -1.73 16.06
N GLU A 58 -1.17 -3.02 16.27
CA GLU A 58 0.18 -3.54 16.50
C GLU A 58 1.13 -3.23 15.32
N TYR A 59 0.56 -3.22 14.10
CA TYR A 59 1.21 -2.79 12.86
C TYR A 59 0.45 -1.62 12.24
N ILE A 60 1.08 -0.97 11.26
CA ILE A 60 0.39 0.00 10.40
C ILE A 60 -0.17 -0.74 9.20
N TYR A 61 -1.49 -0.76 9.09
CA TYR A 61 -2.19 -1.44 7.99
C TYR A 61 -2.59 -0.42 6.92
N GLY A 62 -2.39 -0.77 5.66
CA GLY A 62 -2.94 -0.02 4.52
C GLY A 62 -4.02 -0.86 3.86
N ARG A 63 -5.22 -0.31 3.67
CA ARG A 63 -6.33 -0.96 2.97
C ARG A 63 -6.73 -0.08 1.78
N PHE A 64 -6.44 -0.57 0.57
CA PHE A 64 -6.68 0.16 -0.68
C PHE A 64 -7.83 -0.46 -1.45
N THR A 65 -8.78 0.40 -1.82
CA THR A 65 -10.07 0.00 -2.41
C THR A 65 -10.30 0.54 -3.82
N GLU A 66 -9.52 1.55 -4.23
CA GLU A 66 -9.55 2.09 -5.59
C GLU A 66 -8.13 2.14 -6.17
N ALA A 67 -7.98 1.67 -7.40
CA ALA A 67 -6.79 1.84 -8.22
C ALA A 67 -7.09 2.80 -9.37
N ARG A 68 -6.19 3.73 -9.65
CA ARG A 68 -6.30 4.68 -10.76
C ARG A 68 -5.05 4.62 -11.63
N THR A 69 -5.21 4.22 -12.88
CA THR A 69 -4.09 4.18 -13.83
C THR A 69 -3.67 5.60 -14.23
N GLU A 70 -2.48 5.75 -14.83
CA GLU A 70 -2.01 7.05 -15.32
C GLU A 70 -2.96 7.67 -16.37
N LYS A 71 -3.67 6.82 -17.13
CA LYS A 71 -4.72 7.24 -18.08
C LYS A 71 -6.01 7.69 -17.38
N GLY A 72 -6.06 7.64 -16.05
CA GLY A 72 -7.18 8.08 -15.22
C GLY A 72 -8.30 7.05 -15.05
N VAL A 73 -8.15 5.83 -15.59
CA VAL A 73 -9.15 4.75 -15.47
C VAL A 73 -9.15 4.22 -14.04
N ARG A 74 -10.35 4.04 -13.48
CA ARG A 74 -10.54 3.60 -12.09
C ARG A 74 -11.01 2.16 -12.02
N TYR A 75 -10.47 1.43 -11.05
CA TYR A 75 -10.83 0.05 -10.78
C TYR A 75 -11.07 -0.17 -9.29
N PRO A 76 -12.16 -0.85 -8.90
CA PRO A 76 -12.31 -1.34 -7.54
C PRO A 76 -11.30 -2.47 -7.31
N VAL A 77 -10.56 -2.37 -6.21
CA VAL A 77 -9.53 -3.34 -5.81
C VAL A 77 -9.68 -3.69 -4.34
N CYS A 78 -8.98 -4.72 -3.90
CA CYS A 78 -8.82 -5.06 -2.49
C CYS A 78 -7.35 -5.45 -2.32
N ILE A 79 -6.56 -4.46 -1.91
CA ILE A 79 -5.10 -4.57 -1.80
C ILE A 79 -4.71 -4.08 -0.42
N GLU A 80 -3.83 -4.81 0.23
CA GLU A 80 -3.27 -4.45 1.52
C GLU A 80 -1.77 -4.20 1.47
N MET A 81 -1.29 -3.49 2.49
CA MET A 81 0.12 -3.15 2.68
C MET A 81 0.77 -4.07 3.71
N LEU A 82 1.99 -4.51 3.41
CA LEU A 82 2.79 -5.36 4.31
C LEU A 82 4.29 -5.06 4.19
N ASP A 83 5.03 -5.44 5.23
CA ASP A 83 6.48 -5.43 5.26
C ASP A 83 7.07 -6.66 4.57
N GLY A 84 7.89 -6.42 3.56
CA GLY A 84 8.38 -7.44 2.64
C GLY A 84 9.24 -8.54 3.23
N PHE A 85 9.76 -8.35 4.43
CA PHE A 85 10.77 -9.22 5.04
C PHE A 85 10.17 -10.43 5.78
N GLY A 86 9.20 -11.11 5.16
CA GLY A 86 8.57 -12.31 5.72
C GLY A 86 7.57 -12.05 6.84
N ILE A 87 7.19 -10.78 7.05
CA ILE A 87 6.09 -10.40 7.93
C ILE A 87 4.80 -10.45 7.12
N GLU A 88 3.86 -11.28 7.54
CA GLU A 88 2.57 -11.43 6.84
C GLU A 88 1.50 -10.40 7.30
N HIS A 89 1.91 -9.45 8.15
CA HIS A 89 1.04 -8.47 8.82
C HIS A 89 1.61 -7.04 8.73
N GLY A 90 0.91 -6.15 8.02
CA GLY A 90 1.14 -4.70 8.07
C GLY A 90 2.58 -4.21 7.93
N MET A 91 2.82 -2.94 8.23
CA MET A 91 4.15 -2.34 8.29
C MET A 91 4.59 -2.15 9.74
N PRO A 92 5.84 -2.50 10.12
CA PRO A 92 6.35 -2.24 11.45
C PRO A 92 6.53 -0.75 11.69
N VAL A 93 6.27 -0.35 12.93
CA VAL A 93 6.49 1.02 13.40
C VAL A 93 7.97 1.20 13.74
N LEU A 94 8.63 2.17 13.12
CA LEU A 94 10.02 2.50 13.37
C LEU A 94 10.18 3.44 14.56
N SER A 95 11.38 3.44 15.15
CA SER A 95 11.78 4.34 16.22
C SER A 95 11.57 5.82 15.85
N GLY A 96 11.06 6.62 16.79
CA GLY A 96 10.73 8.03 16.58
C GLY A 96 9.26 8.30 16.22
N SER A 97 8.44 7.25 16.22
CA SER A 97 6.98 7.36 16.13
C SER A 97 6.38 7.94 17.42
N THR A 98 5.22 8.57 17.28
CA THR A 98 4.43 9.15 18.38
C THR A 98 3.00 8.59 18.35
N ASN A 99 2.17 8.99 19.32
CA ASN A 99 0.75 8.65 19.34
C ASN A 99 -0.07 9.31 18.21
N GLU A 100 0.53 10.18 17.40
CA GLU A 100 -0.14 10.93 16.34
C GLU A 100 0.49 10.69 14.96
N THR A 101 1.72 10.15 14.91
CA THR A 101 2.42 9.86 13.67
C THR A 101 3.29 8.63 13.81
N ALA A 102 3.11 7.66 12.92
CA ALA A 102 4.01 6.52 12.78
C ALA A 102 5.09 6.82 11.74
N ILE A 103 6.29 6.27 11.94
CA ILE A 103 7.37 6.26 10.97
C ILE A 103 7.46 4.85 10.40
N ILE A 104 7.34 4.71 9.09
CA ILE A 104 7.48 3.43 8.37
C ILE A 104 8.53 3.55 7.28
N MET A 105 8.90 2.43 6.65
CA MET A 105 9.64 2.47 5.39
C MET A 105 8.74 2.98 4.26
N SER A 106 9.30 3.74 3.34
CA SER A 106 8.53 4.34 2.24
C SER A 106 8.21 3.36 1.11
N THR A 107 8.99 2.29 1.00
CA THR A 107 8.71 1.12 0.15
C THR A 107 7.95 0.07 0.96
N VAL A 108 6.95 -0.53 0.33
CA VAL A 108 6.02 -1.48 0.93
C VAL A 108 5.73 -2.61 -0.03
N TYR A 109 5.27 -3.74 0.47
CA TYR A 109 4.69 -4.78 -0.38
C TYR A 109 3.18 -4.60 -0.44
N LEU A 110 2.63 -4.87 -1.63
CA LEU A 110 1.21 -4.78 -1.91
C LEU A 110 0.68 -6.15 -2.23
N ARG A 111 -0.23 -6.65 -1.40
CA ARG A 111 -0.86 -7.95 -1.58
C ARG A 111 -2.32 -7.81 -2.01
N ALA A 112 -2.67 -8.49 -3.09
CA ALA A 112 -4.07 -8.67 -3.45
C ALA A 112 -4.77 -9.63 -2.47
N VAL A 113 -5.92 -9.24 -1.94
CA VAL A 113 -6.74 -10.06 -1.05
C VAL A 113 -8.18 -10.17 -1.54
N ASP A 114 -8.92 -11.18 -1.08
CA ASP A 114 -10.34 -11.33 -1.39
C ASP A 114 -11.22 -10.45 -0.49
N GLN A 115 -10.79 -10.23 0.75
CA GLN A 115 -11.38 -9.34 1.73
C GLN A 115 -10.31 -8.87 2.71
N PHE A 116 -10.55 -7.75 3.40
CA PHE A 116 -9.70 -7.32 4.50
C PHE A 116 -10.05 -8.09 5.78
N GLU A 117 -9.03 -8.51 6.53
CA GLU A 117 -9.16 -9.02 7.91
C GLU A 117 -9.16 -7.86 8.90
#